data_AF-A0A2N2JQ47-F1
#
_entry.id   AF-A0A2N2JQ47-F1
#
_cell.length_a   1.000
_cell.length_b   1.000
_cell.length_c   1.000
_cell.angle_alpha   90.00
_cell.angle_beta   90.00
_cell.angle_gamma   90.00
#
_symmetry.space_group_name_H-M   'P 1'
#
loop_
_entity.id
_entity.type
_entity.pdbx_description
1 polymer ?
#
loop_
_entity_poly.entity_id
_entity_poly.type
_entity_poly.pdbx_seq_one_letter_code
_entity_poly.pdbx_strand_id
1 'polypeptide(L)'
;MNGSYRRFLRAAPALLVLGCAGDGASPDRVAVEVASLGLTDLSDAVYTVSVQGAGGVVWERQVASSRFGDGDGTLWLEAACDPEAGPNTVTLVLDALYDARGDVIDAARYRNPTPVSLAAPCGGTEAVAAFDVTVAGDANPGLFAAPVTFRDVVCSARLDCERRDTGATLELLNNPLKQGAKDQTAVLQVTCTGAAERTTRVYLDDPIIRCEGLDSDVVVDAASQGIVDLAAAPNHDPAGYLFAAAVNRDVQAEVGVAHWTVSLGLNDAAFATAGRCRLIGRATAMTRELALTDAGWELPSAAVYPVMVWDIDLTDASGRRCDVHELNGGNGMEIAYSGSVGGGAPNLFAWGPAPLCLRHRYAPATSEVVSALAR
;
A
#
# COMPACT_ATOMS: atom_id res chain seq x y z
N MET A 1 2.28 72.13 -8.63
CA MET A 1 1.56 72.05 -9.92
C MET A 1 0.34 71.18 -9.71
N ASN A 2 -0.83 71.78 -9.94
CA ASN A 2 -2.16 71.26 -9.64
C ASN A 2 -2.56 70.18 -10.65
N GLY A 3 -3.06 69.04 -10.16
CA GLY A 3 -3.61 67.96 -10.98
C GLY A 3 -5.06 67.66 -10.60
N SER A 4 -5.98 67.96 -11.52
CA SER A 4 -7.44 67.95 -11.38
C SER A 4 -8.08 66.61 -11.00
N TYR A 5 -9.02 66.67 -10.05
CA TYR A 5 -10.03 65.62 -9.79
C TYR A 5 -11.14 65.67 -10.86
N ARG A 6 -11.29 64.60 -11.66
CA ARG A 6 -12.46 64.40 -12.52
C ARG A 6 -13.49 63.53 -11.79
N ARG A 7 -14.67 64.11 -11.52
CA ARG A 7 -15.86 63.42 -11.03
C ARG A 7 -16.49 62.63 -12.18
N PHE A 8 -16.56 61.31 -12.06
CA PHE A 8 -17.40 60.47 -12.93
C PHE A 8 -18.81 60.36 -12.34
N LEU A 9 -19.82 60.71 -13.15
CA LEU A 9 -21.23 60.48 -12.84
C LEU A 9 -21.51 58.98 -12.76
N ARG A 10 -22.17 58.56 -11.68
CA ARG A 10 -22.77 57.22 -11.54
C ARG A 10 -24.09 57.19 -12.31
N ALA A 11 -24.17 56.39 -13.36
CA ALA A 11 -25.44 55.99 -13.97
C ALA A 11 -25.96 54.75 -13.23
N ALA A 12 -27.17 54.84 -12.68
CA ALA A 12 -27.85 53.73 -12.02
C ALA A 12 -28.47 52.79 -13.08
N PRO A 13 -28.14 51.48 -13.11
CA PRO A 13 -28.82 50.53 -13.96
C PRO A 13 -30.17 50.16 -13.34
N ALA A 14 -31.23 50.28 -14.14
CA ALA A 14 -32.54 49.76 -13.81
C ALA A 14 -32.49 48.22 -13.87
N LEU A 15 -32.60 47.56 -12.70
CA LEU A 15 -32.72 46.11 -12.60
C LEU A 15 -34.14 45.69 -13.04
N LEU A 16 -34.23 45.04 -14.20
CA LEU A 16 -35.39 44.26 -14.61
C LEU A 16 -35.35 42.91 -13.88
N VAL A 17 -36.22 42.73 -12.88
CA VAL A 17 -36.45 41.44 -12.21
C VAL A 17 -37.43 40.64 -13.06
N LEU A 18 -36.91 39.74 -13.89
CA LEU A 18 -37.67 38.67 -14.54
C LEU A 18 -37.78 37.49 -13.56
N GLY A 19 -38.99 37.23 -13.09
CA GLY A 19 -39.34 36.09 -12.24
C GLY A 19 -39.86 34.86 -13.02
N CYS A 20 -40.09 33.79 -12.25
CA CYS A 20 -40.60 32.44 -12.58
C CYS A 20 -39.51 31.45 -13.03
N ALA A 21 -38.84 30.73 -12.11
CA ALA A 21 -39.37 29.78 -11.12
C ALA A 21 -40.18 28.66 -11.78
N GLY A 22 -39.48 27.77 -12.47
CA GLY A 22 -39.88 26.38 -12.51
C GLY A 22 -39.13 25.68 -11.38
N ASP A 23 -39.85 25.08 -10.44
CA ASP A 23 -39.31 24.06 -9.54
C ASP A 23 -38.92 22.85 -10.39
N GLY A 24 -37.88 22.99 -11.21
CA GLY A 24 -37.20 21.87 -11.79
C GLY A 24 -36.61 21.14 -10.61
N ALA A 25 -37.18 19.98 -10.27
CA ALA A 25 -36.63 19.09 -9.26
C ALA A 25 -35.11 19.06 -9.48
N SER A 26 -34.36 19.47 -8.46
CA SER A 26 -32.90 19.40 -8.53
C SER A 26 -32.58 17.96 -8.90
N PRO A 27 -31.94 17.70 -10.05
CA PRO A 27 -31.66 16.33 -10.46
C PRO A 27 -30.89 15.65 -9.32
N ASP A 28 -31.30 14.44 -8.94
CA ASP A 28 -30.64 13.74 -7.84
C ASP A 28 -29.14 13.59 -8.13
N ARG A 29 -28.34 13.84 -7.09
CA ARG A 29 -26.88 13.89 -7.16
C ARG A 29 -26.25 12.93 -6.17
N VAL A 30 -25.06 12.48 -6.55
CA VAL A 30 -24.08 11.89 -5.65
C VAL A 30 -22.85 12.79 -5.62
N ALA A 31 -22.40 13.16 -4.43
CA ALA A 31 -21.12 13.81 -4.22
C ALA A 31 -20.01 12.78 -4.36
N VAL A 32 -18.97 13.13 -5.11
CA VAL A 32 -17.79 12.30 -5.29
C VAL A 32 -16.60 13.08 -4.74
N GLU A 33 -15.93 12.47 -3.79
CA GLU A 33 -14.78 13.04 -3.09
C GLU A 33 -13.58 12.12 -3.29
N VAL A 34 -12.42 12.69 -3.62
CA VAL A 34 -11.14 11.97 -3.65
C VAL A 34 -10.19 12.70 -2.74
N ALA A 35 -9.63 12.00 -1.76
CA ALA A 35 -8.61 12.56 -0.89
C ALA A 35 -7.30 12.82 -1.66
N SER A 36 -6.53 13.80 -1.19
CA SER A 36 -5.16 14.06 -1.65
C SER A 36 -4.34 12.78 -1.75
N LEU A 37 -3.59 12.63 -2.86
CA LEU A 37 -2.71 11.47 -3.06
C LEU A 37 -1.46 11.53 -2.19
N GLY A 38 -1.15 12.70 -1.60
CA GLY A 38 0.03 12.89 -0.75
C GLY A 38 1.36 12.59 -1.45
N LEU A 39 1.42 12.80 -2.77
CA LEU A 39 2.64 12.70 -3.56
C LEU A 39 3.31 14.06 -3.63
N THR A 40 4.60 14.12 -3.28
CA THR A 40 5.39 15.34 -3.46
C THR A 40 5.54 15.66 -4.95
N ASP A 41 5.58 16.95 -5.28
CA ASP A 41 5.78 17.46 -6.65
C ASP A 41 4.67 17.07 -7.65
N LEU A 42 3.44 16.80 -7.18
CA LEU A 42 2.28 16.65 -8.05
C LEU A 42 1.63 18.02 -8.33
N SER A 43 1.27 18.30 -9.58
CA SER A 43 0.49 19.51 -9.95
C SER A 43 -0.92 19.22 -10.45
N ASP A 44 -1.16 17.98 -10.91
CA ASP A 44 -2.50 17.54 -11.30
C ASP A 44 -2.60 16.00 -11.30
N ALA A 45 -3.81 15.51 -11.08
CA ALA A 45 -4.24 14.16 -11.38
C ALA A 45 -5.52 14.21 -12.22
N VAL A 46 -5.56 13.39 -13.27
CA VAL A 46 -6.72 13.26 -14.14
C VAL A 46 -7.40 11.93 -13.83
N TYR A 47 -8.71 12.01 -13.62
CA TYR A 47 -9.55 10.87 -13.28
C TYR A 47 -10.70 10.73 -14.27
N THR A 48 -11.08 9.50 -14.58
CA THR A 48 -12.40 9.18 -15.14
C THR A 48 -13.30 8.73 -14.00
N VAL A 49 -14.41 9.44 -13.79
CA VAL A 49 -15.44 9.10 -12.81
C VAL A 49 -16.70 8.66 -13.55
N SER A 50 -17.24 7.50 -13.20
CA SER A 50 -18.50 6.98 -13.75
C SER A 50 -19.47 6.61 -12.63
N VAL A 51 -20.75 6.96 -12.79
CA VAL A 51 -21.85 6.55 -11.92
C VAL A 51 -22.76 5.61 -12.70
N GLN A 52 -22.97 4.42 -12.15
CA GLN A 52 -23.86 3.40 -12.71
C GLN A 52 -25.08 3.20 -11.82
N GLY A 53 -26.26 3.30 -12.42
CA GLY A 53 -27.55 2.98 -11.81
C GLY A 53 -28.03 1.58 -12.22
N ALA A 54 -29.33 1.31 -12.08
CA ALA A 54 -29.92 0.01 -12.43
C ALA A 54 -29.94 -0.21 -13.96
N GLY A 55 -30.05 0.87 -14.74
CA GLY A 55 -30.10 0.87 -16.20
C GLY A 55 -28.74 0.98 -16.91
N GLY A 56 -27.63 1.03 -16.18
CA GLY A 56 -26.27 1.23 -16.73
C GLY A 56 -25.64 2.57 -16.31
N VAL A 57 -24.66 3.03 -17.09
CA VAL A 57 -23.94 4.30 -16.82
C VAL A 57 -24.92 5.47 -16.99
N VAL A 58 -25.19 6.18 -15.89
CA VAL A 58 -26.05 7.38 -15.89
C VAL A 58 -25.24 8.67 -16.00
N TRP A 59 -23.96 8.61 -15.64
CA TRP A 59 -23.05 9.73 -15.72
C TRP A 59 -21.61 9.24 -15.88
N GLU A 60 -20.83 9.87 -16.75
CA GLU A 60 -19.40 9.59 -16.88
C GLU A 60 -18.67 10.86 -17.33
N ARG A 61 -17.51 11.13 -16.73
CA ARG A 61 -16.69 12.27 -17.11
C ARG A 61 -15.23 12.10 -16.70
N GLN A 62 -14.34 12.55 -17.58
CA GLN A 62 -12.96 12.83 -17.21
C GLN A 62 -12.82 14.22 -16.55
N VAL A 63 -12.17 14.25 -15.40
CA VAL A 63 -12.01 15.43 -14.54
C VAL A 63 -10.56 15.55 -14.07
N ALA A 64 -10.12 16.78 -13.84
CA ALA A 64 -8.77 17.09 -13.38
C ALA A 64 -8.83 17.71 -11.98
N SER A 65 -7.94 17.28 -11.09
CA SER A 65 -7.83 17.80 -9.72
C SER A 65 -7.52 19.30 -9.68
N SER A 66 -6.80 19.85 -10.66
CA SER A 66 -6.51 21.28 -10.77
C SER A 66 -7.75 22.14 -11.02
N ARG A 67 -8.83 21.54 -11.54
CA ARG A 67 -10.09 22.22 -11.84
C ARG A 67 -11.18 21.95 -10.80
N PHE A 68 -11.20 20.74 -10.26
CA PHE A 68 -12.25 20.25 -9.35
C PHE A 68 -11.72 19.97 -7.93
N GLY A 69 -10.53 20.46 -7.60
CA GLY A 69 -9.87 20.31 -6.31
C GLY A 69 -8.72 21.32 -6.18
N ASP A 70 -7.59 20.90 -5.63
CA ASP A 70 -6.43 21.75 -5.34
C ASP A 70 -5.19 21.45 -6.21
N GLY A 71 -5.26 20.45 -7.10
CA GLY A 71 -4.14 20.00 -7.94
C GLY A 71 -3.24 18.93 -7.31
N ASP A 72 -3.44 18.56 -6.04
CA ASP A 72 -2.65 17.54 -5.35
C ASP A 72 -3.23 16.12 -5.47
N GLY A 73 -4.19 15.97 -6.40
CA GLY A 73 -5.02 14.79 -6.56
C GLY A 73 -6.37 14.86 -5.85
N THR A 74 -6.59 15.86 -4.98
CA THR A 74 -7.92 16.06 -4.38
C THR A 74 -8.98 16.34 -5.45
N LEU A 75 -10.19 15.79 -5.28
CA LEU A 75 -11.33 15.99 -6.16
C LEU A 75 -12.62 16.19 -5.35
N TRP A 76 -13.44 17.16 -5.74
CA TRP A 76 -14.80 17.36 -5.25
C TRP A 76 -15.74 17.67 -6.42
N LEU A 77 -16.72 16.80 -6.67
CA LEU A 77 -17.73 17.04 -7.70
C LEU A 77 -19.09 16.44 -7.34
N GLU A 78 -20.15 16.95 -7.95
CA GLU A 78 -21.47 16.34 -7.90
C GLU A 78 -21.78 15.70 -9.27
N ALA A 79 -22.10 14.40 -9.25
CA ALA A 79 -22.47 13.63 -10.43
C ALA A 79 -23.97 13.31 -10.42
N ALA A 80 -24.58 13.19 -11.61
CA ALA A 80 -25.95 12.69 -11.69
C ALA A 80 -25.99 11.22 -11.25
N CYS A 81 -27.06 10.83 -10.56
CA CYS A 81 -27.30 9.45 -10.15
C CYS A 81 -28.72 9.00 -10.52
N ASP A 82 -28.97 7.70 -10.43
CA ASP A 82 -30.27 7.09 -10.65
C ASP A 82 -31.02 6.98 -9.29
N PRO A 83 -32.11 7.75 -9.07
CA PRO A 83 -32.88 7.70 -7.82
C PRO A 83 -33.78 6.47 -7.72
N GLU A 84 -34.04 5.78 -8.84
CA GLU A 84 -34.83 4.55 -8.87
C GLU A 84 -33.96 3.30 -8.68
N ALA A 85 -32.65 3.44 -8.87
CA ALA A 85 -31.70 2.41 -8.48
C ALA A 85 -31.66 2.24 -6.96
N GLY A 86 -31.22 1.06 -6.52
CA GLY A 86 -30.63 0.93 -5.19
C GLY A 86 -29.35 1.79 -5.05
N PRO A 87 -28.37 1.41 -4.22
CA PRO A 87 -27.11 2.14 -4.23
C PRO A 87 -26.52 2.16 -5.65
N ASN A 88 -26.16 3.34 -6.12
CA ASN A 88 -25.45 3.53 -7.38
C ASN A 88 -24.00 3.07 -7.19
N THR A 89 -23.39 2.54 -8.25
CA THR A 89 -21.97 2.22 -8.24
C THR A 89 -21.20 3.40 -8.82
N VAL A 90 -20.40 4.06 -7.98
CA VAL A 90 -19.47 5.11 -8.40
C VAL A 90 -18.10 4.48 -8.60
N THR A 91 -17.53 4.60 -9.80
CA THR A 91 -16.20 4.10 -10.15
C THR A 91 -15.26 5.26 -10.45
N LEU A 92 -14.05 5.19 -9.92
CA LEU A 92 -12.94 6.11 -10.13
C LEU A 92 -11.81 5.37 -10.84
N VAL A 93 -11.32 5.94 -11.94
CA VAL A 93 -10.11 5.51 -12.66
C VAL A 93 -9.13 6.66 -12.65
N LEU A 94 -7.91 6.44 -12.17
CA LEU A 94 -6.81 7.40 -12.30
C LEU A 94 -6.20 7.23 -13.70
N ASP A 95 -6.35 8.24 -14.54
CA ASP A 95 -5.90 8.20 -15.94
C ASP A 95 -4.45 8.67 -16.09
N ALA A 96 -4.09 9.75 -15.40
CA ALA A 96 -2.76 10.35 -15.49
C ALA A 96 -2.39 11.16 -14.24
N LEU A 97 -1.09 11.27 -13.99
CA LEU A 97 -0.49 12.14 -12.97
C LEU A 97 0.46 13.12 -13.66
N TYR A 98 0.54 14.35 -13.14
CA TYR A 98 1.37 15.42 -13.69
C TYR A 98 2.31 15.96 -12.62
N ASP A 99 3.59 16.11 -12.96
CA ASP A 99 4.61 16.65 -12.04
C ASP A 99 4.46 18.18 -11.85
N ALA A 100 5.24 18.78 -10.96
CA ALA A 100 5.21 20.21 -10.66
C ALA A 100 5.47 21.14 -11.87
N ARG A 101 5.98 20.62 -12.98
CA ARG A 101 6.22 21.35 -14.25
C ARG A 101 5.06 21.20 -15.24
N GLY A 102 4.08 20.35 -14.92
CA GLY A 102 2.96 19.99 -15.79
C GLY A 102 3.32 18.89 -16.80
N ASP A 103 4.44 18.19 -16.61
CA ASP A 103 4.79 17.04 -17.45
C ASP A 103 4.05 15.79 -16.96
N VAL A 104 3.58 14.94 -17.88
CA VAL A 104 2.96 13.66 -17.53
C VAL A 104 4.00 12.76 -16.87
N ILE A 105 3.67 12.23 -15.69
CA ILE A 105 4.46 11.19 -15.03
C ILE A 105 4.20 9.87 -15.74
N ASP A 106 5.26 9.23 -16.24
CA ASP A 106 5.19 7.93 -16.89
C ASP A 106 4.50 6.90 -15.98
N ALA A 107 3.50 6.19 -16.50
CA ALA A 107 2.75 5.16 -15.78
C ALA A 107 3.63 4.01 -15.27
N ALA A 108 4.82 3.81 -15.84
CA ALA A 108 5.79 2.85 -15.33
C ALA A 108 6.37 3.26 -13.96
N ARG A 109 6.40 4.57 -13.67
CA ARG A 109 6.98 5.17 -12.44
C ARG A 109 6.04 5.16 -11.24
N TYR A 110 4.84 4.61 -11.38
CA TYR A 110 3.95 4.40 -10.25
C TYR A 110 3.13 3.13 -10.47
N ARG A 111 2.40 2.72 -9.44
CA ARG A 111 1.42 1.63 -9.53
C ARG A 111 0.04 2.23 -9.41
N ASN A 112 -0.78 2.05 -10.43
CA ASN A 112 -2.14 2.56 -10.43
C ASN A 112 -3.06 1.60 -9.65
N PRO A 113 -3.66 2.02 -8.53
CA PRO A 113 -4.58 1.19 -7.75
C PRO A 113 -5.98 1.07 -8.37
N THR A 114 -6.24 1.78 -9.47
CA THR A 114 -7.58 1.89 -10.08
C THR A 114 -7.78 0.92 -11.27
N PRO A 115 -9.03 0.63 -11.68
CA PRO A 115 -10.31 1.17 -11.21
C PRO A 115 -10.57 0.91 -9.72
N VAL A 116 -11.30 1.80 -9.03
CA VAL A 116 -11.85 1.59 -7.66
C VAL A 116 -13.32 1.99 -7.67
N SER A 117 -14.18 1.33 -6.91
CA SER A 117 -15.64 1.59 -6.94
C SER A 117 -16.25 1.50 -5.56
N LEU A 118 -17.22 2.38 -5.30
CA LEU A 118 -17.99 2.46 -4.07
C LEU A 118 -19.48 2.46 -4.38
N ALA A 119 -20.26 1.87 -3.48
CA ALA A 119 -21.71 1.98 -3.48
C ALA A 119 -22.12 3.27 -2.76
N ALA A 120 -22.97 4.09 -3.37
CA ALA A 120 -23.48 5.31 -2.77
C ALA A 120 -24.98 5.48 -3.04
N PRO A 121 -25.79 5.96 -2.08
CA PRO A 121 -27.19 6.29 -2.34
C PRO A 121 -27.29 7.47 -3.32
N CYS A 122 -28.47 7.65 -3.90
CA CYS A 122 -28.76 8.78 -4.79
C CYS A 122 -29.63 9.81 -4.06
N GLY A 123 -29.17 11.07 -4.02
CA GLY A 123 -29.86 12.16 -3.34
C GLY A 123 -29.70 12.18 -1.81
N GLY A 124 -29.96 13.34 -1.21
CA GLY A 124 -29.78 13.57 0.22
C GLY A 124 -28.32 13.83 0.64
N THR A 125 -28.10 14.10 1.93
CA THR A 125 -26.77 14.45 2.48
C THR A 125 -25.83 13.25 2.63
N GLU A 126 -26.35 12.03 2.49
CA GLU A 126 -25.59 10.77 2.63
C GLU A 126 -25.14 10.20 1.27
N ALA A 127 -25.53 10.83 0.16
CA ALA A 127 -25.12 10.46 -1.19
C ALA A 127 -23.68 10.90 -1.46
N VAL A 128 -22.72 10.30 -0.75
CA VAL A 128 -21.29 10.59 -0.88
C VAL A 128 -20.53 9.31 -1.21
N ALA A 129 -19.73 9.36 -2.27
CA ALA A 129 -18.72 8.37 -2.59
C ALA A 129 -17.33 8.99 -2.32
N ALA A 130 -16.78 8.70 -1.14
CA ALA A 130 -15.48 9.22 -0.71
C ALA A 130 -14.38 8.19 -0.90
N PHE A 131 -13.42 8.48 -1.78
CA PHE A 131 -12.28 7.64 -2.11
C PHE A 131 -11.03 8.11 -1.37
N ASP A 132 -10.43 7.23 -0.55
CA ASP A 132 -9.07 7.41 -0.01
C ASP A 132 -8.13 6.43 -0.74
N VAL A 133 -7.39 6.93 -1.73
CA VAL A 133 -6.53 6.13 -2.60
C VAL A 133 -5.08 6.54 -2.38
N THR A 134 -4.25 5.61 -1.94
CA THR A 134 -2.79 5.82 -1.89
C THR A 134 -2.15 5.26 -3.15
N VAL A 135 -1.37 6.07 -3.86
CA VAL A 135 -0.59 5.65 -5.02
C VAL A 135 0.86 5.38 -4.59
N ALA A 136 1.34 4.18 -4.89
CA ALA A 136 2.73 3.79 -4.78
C ALA A 136 3.54 4.34 -5.97
N GLY A 137 4.40 5.32 -5.73
CA GLY A 137 5.32 5.86 -6.74
C GLY A 137 6.73 5.25 -6.61
N ASP A 138 7.45 5.08 -7.71
CA ASP A 138 8.87 4.74 -7.69
C ASP A 138 9.64 5.93 -7.10
N ALA A 139 10.38 5.72 -6.02
CA ALA A 139 11.28 6.75 -5.51
C ALA A 139 12.57 6.78 -6.33
N ASN A 140 13.20 7.96 -6.40
CA ASN A 140 14.43 8.13 -7.17
C ASN A 140 15.53 7.17 -6.63
N PRO A 141 16.19 6.38 -7.51
CA PRO A 141 17.17 5.38 -7.11
C PRO A 141 18.48 6.05 -6.67
N GLY A 142 18.52 6.55 -5.43
CA GLY A 142 19.71 7.16 -4.83
C GLY A 142 20.34 6.35 -3.71
N LEU A 143 19.53 5.61 -2.94
CA LEU A 143 19.97 4.91 -1.71
C LEU A 143 19.30 3.54 -1.49
N PHE A 144 18.23 3.22 -2.22
CA PHE A 144 17.45 2.00 -2.05
C PHE A 144 17.30 1.27 -3.38
N ALA A 145 17.24 -0.07 -3.34
CA ALA A 145 16.78 -0.85 -4.48
C ALA A 145 15.25 -0.72 -4.56
N ALA A 146 14.73 -0.20 -5.68
CA ALA A 146 13.30 -0.02 -5.96
C ALA A 146 12.46 0.57 -4.80
N PRO A 147 12.78 1.77 -4.30
CA PRO A 147 11.98 2.41 -3.27
C PRO A 147 10.59 2.81 -3.79
N VAL A 148 9.62 2.87 -2.88
CA VAL A 148 8.22 3.13 -3.15
C VAL A 148 7.69 4.17 -2.18
N THR A 149 7.03 5.21 -2.65
CA THR A 149 6.42 6.23 -1.80
C THR A 149 4.95 5.92 -1.46
N PHE A 150 4.59 6.01 -0.17
CA PHE A 150 3.24 5.97 0.38
C PHE A 150 3.03 7.22 1.24
N ARG A 151 2.43 8.28 0.71
CA ARG A 151 1.99 9.44 1.53
C ARG A 151 3.05 9.90 2.56
N ASP A 152 4.18 10.38 2.03
CA ASP A 152 5.43 10.76 2.74
C ASP A 152 6.29 9.63 3.33
N VAL A 153 5.95 8.36 3.11
CA VAL A 153 6.77 7.21 3.53
C VAL A 153 7.42 6.55 2.33
N VAL A 154 8.75 6.48 2.27
CA VAL A 154 9.49 5.73 1.25
C VAL A 154 9.85 4.36 1.79
N CYS A 155 9.34 3.28 1.23
CA CYS A 155 9.70 1.90 1.59
C CYS A 155 10.40 1.16 0.47
N SER A 156 11.27 0.22 0.81
CA SER A 156 11.81 -0.80 -0.09
C SER A 156 11.73 -2.15 0.62
N ALA A 157 11.60 -3.20 -0.18
CA ALA A 157 11.73 -4.57 0.29
C ALA A 157 12.67 -5.33 -0.65
N ARG A 158 13.41 -6.28 -0.09
CA ARG A 158 14.24 -7.21 -0.84
C ARG A 158 14.33 -8.56 -0.13
N LEU A 159 14.49 -9.61 -0.92
CA LEU A 159 14.96 -10.91 -0.44
C LEU A 159 16.23 -11.26 -1.23
N ASP A 160 17.36 -11.38 -0.55
CA ASP A 160 18.60 -11.82 -1.18
C ASP A 160 18.98 -13.20 -0.62
N CYS A 161 19.25 -14.17 -1.50
CA CYS A 161 19.83 -15.49 -1.19
C CYS A 161 21.26 -15.65 -1.72
N GLU A 162 21.65 -14.74 -2.62
CA GLU A 162 22.96 -14.67 -3.24
C GLU A 162 23.43 -13.21 -3.32
N ARG A 163 24.74 -13.03 -3.46
CA ARG A 163 25.36 -11.73 -3.60
C ARG A 163 25.14 -11.21 -5.02
N ARG A 164 24.60 -10.00 -5.15
CA ARG A 164 24.35 -9.37 -6.47
C ARG A 164 25.59 -9.18 -7.33
N ASP A 165 26.75 -8.97 -6.72
CA ASP A 165 28.01 -8.70 -7.42
C ASP A 165 28.66 -9.96 -7.98
N THR A 166 28.43 -11.13 -7.37
CA THR A 166 29.14 -12.37 -7.72
C THR A 166 28.24 -13.56 -8.03
N GLY A 167 26.95 -13.51 -7.69
CA GLY A 167 26.05 -14.67 -7.70
C GLY A 167 26.41 -15.74 -6.66
N ALA A 168 27.33 -15.46 -5.74
CA ALA A 168 27.71 -16.41 -4.70
C ALA A 168 26.64 -16.47 -3.61
N THR A 169 26.39 -17.65 -3.04
CA THR A 169 25.47 -17.85 -1.91
C THR A 169 25.79 -16.88 -0.76
N LEU A 170 24.75 -16.33 -0.13
CA LEU A 170 24.91 -15.56 1.10
C LEU A 170 25.14 -16.50 2.28
N GLU A 171 26.34 -16.48 2.84
CA GLU A 171 26.70 -17.30 4.00
C GLU A 171 26.83 -16.40 5.24
N LEU A 172 25.74 -16.28 6.02
CA LEU A 172 25.68 -15.29 7.11
C LEU A 172 25.52 -15.94 8.49
N LEU A 173 24.54 -16.82 8.66
CA LEU A 173 24.24 -17.48 9.93
C LEU A 173 25.16 -18.69 10.15
N ASN A 174 25.53 -18.94 11.41
CA ASN A 174 26.35 -20.10 11.78
C ASN A 174 25.48 -21.36 11.82
N ASN A 175 25.82 -22.37 11.03
CA ASN A 175 25.10 -23.62 10.95
C ASN A 175 25.62 -24.65 11.96
N PRO A 176 24.84 -25.01 13.00
CA PRO A 176 25.26 -26.01 13.99
C PRO A 176 25.46 -27.42 13.38
N LEU A 177 24.78 -27.74 12.28
CA LEU A 177 24.93 -29.00 11.54
C LEU A 177 26.28 -29.11 10.82
N LYS A 178 26.95 -27.97 10.59
CA LYS A 178 28.27 -27.87 9.94
C LYS A 178 29.34 -27.32 10.91
N GLN A 179 29.31 -27.74 12.18
CA GLN A 179 30.28 -27.34 13.21
C GLN A 179 30.37 -25.82 13.44
N GLY A 180 29.26 -25.09 13.20
CA GLY A 180 29.20 -23.64 13.36
C GLY A 180 29.78 -22.84 12.19
N ALA A 181 30.14 -23.50 11.08
CA ALA A 181 30.50 -22.79 9.84
C ALA A 181 29.32 -21.94 9.35
N LYS A 182 29.61 -20.81 8.72
CA LYS A 182 28.56 -20.03 8.04
C LYS A 182 28.03 -20.82 6.86
N ASP A 183 26.73 -20.67 6.61
CA ASP A 183 26.04 -21.42 5.57
C ASP A 183 24.92 -20.59 4.96
N GLN A 184 24.29 -21.11 3.91
CA GLN A 184 23.30 -20.39 3.14
C GLN A 184 22.23 -19.71 3.99
N THR A 185 22.03 -18.43 3.75
CA THR A 185 21.08 -17.57 4.44
C THR A 185 20.28 -16.76 3.44
N ALA A 186 18.95 -16.88 3.47
CA ALA A 186 18.06 -15.92 2.82
C ALA A 186 17.86 -14.71 3.73
N VAL A 187 17.92 -13.49 3.19
CA VAL A 187 17.76 -12.26 3.97
C VAL A 187 16.59 -11.47 3.41
N LEU A 188 15.47 -11.47 4.14
CA LEU A 188 14.34 -10.58 3.89
C LEU A 188 14.62 -9.28 4.63
N GLN A 189 14.60 -8.16 3.92
CA GLN A 189 14.77 -6.85 4.51
C GLN A 189 13.67 -5.91 4.03
N VAL A 190 12.96 -5.32 4.98
CA VAL A 190 12.06 -4.19 4.77
C VAL A 190 12.75 -2.95 5.31
N THR A 191 12.76 -1.88 4.52
CA THR A 191 13.36 -0.61 4.91
C THR A 191 12.42 0.51 4.56
N CYS A 192 12.03 1.30 5.56
CA CYS A 192 11.11 2.41 5.38
C CYS A 192 11.66 3.70 6.00
N THR A 193 11.52 4.79 5.30
CA THR A 193 11.81 6.15 5.75
C THR A 193 10.50 6.90 5.70
N GLY A 194 10.22 7.81 6.63
CA GLY A 194 9.14 8.77 6.36
C GLY A 194 9.47 10.16 6.82
N ALA A 195 8.44 10.99 6.93
CA ALA A 195 8.57 12.40 7.24
C ALA A 195 9.49 12.68 8.43
N ALA A 196 10.16 13.83 8.41
CA ALA A 196 11.22 14.24 9.35
C ALA A 196 10.86 14.09 10.84
N GLU A 197 9.57 14.02 11.16
CA GLU A 197 9.03 13.83 12.51
C GLU A 197 9.17 12.39 13.05
N ARG A 198 9.70 11.44 12.27
CA ARG A 198 9.93 10.03 12.67
C ARG A 198 8.66 9.32 13.14
N THR A 199 7.51 9.69 12.61
CA THR A 199 6.20 9.11 12.94
C THR A 199 5.88 7.83 12.18
N THR A 200 6.74 7.44 11.23
CA THR A 200 6.61 6.23 10.43
C THR A 200 6.60 4.98 11.30
N ARG A 201 5.56 4.17 11.16
CA ARG A 201 5.45 2.82 11.75
C ARG A 201 5.56 1.81 10.63
N VAL A 202 6.37 0.77 10.84
CA VAL A 202 6.48 -0.36 9.92
C VAL A 202 5.61 -1.49 10.45
N TYR A 203 4.85 -2.14 9.59
CA TYR A 203 4.00 -3.27 9.93
C TYR A 203 4.46 -4.48 9.13
N LEU A 204 4.55 -5.63 9.78
CA LEU A 204 5.13 -6.84 9.21
C LEU A 204 4.38 -8.06 9.73
N ASP A 205 4.08 -9.00 8.85
CA ASP A 205 3.66 -10.35 9.24
C ASP A 205 4.87 -11.25 9.48
N ASP A 206 4.66 -12.34 10.22
CA ASP A 206 5.64 -13.42 10.29
C ASP A 206 5.91 -13.98 8.90
N PRO A 207 7.18 -14.09 8.48
CA PRO A 207 7.51 -14.85 7.29
C PRO A 207 7.15 -16.33 7.50
N ILE A 208 6.45 -16.89 6.51
CA ILE A 208 5.99 -18.28 6.52
C ILE A 208 6.71 -19.03 5.40
N ILE A 209 7.33 -20.16 5.72
CA ILE A 209 7.79 -21.12 4.71
C ILE A 209 6.75 -22.22 4.62
N ARG A 210 6.11 -22.31 3.46
CA ARG A 210 5.16 -23.36 3.12
C ARG A 210 5.75 -24.28 2.08
N CYS A 211 5.83 -25.58 2.37
CA CYS A 211 6.25 -26.57 1.39
C CYS A 211 5.13 -27.56 1.05
N GLU A 212 5.11 -27.99 -0.21
CA GLU A 212 4.25 -29.10 -0.64
C GLU A 212 4.61 -30.39 0.10
N GLY A 213 3.58 -31.09 0.59
CA GLY A 213 3.73 -32.39 1.27
C GLY A 213 4.04 -32.31 2.76
N LEU A 214 4.01 -31.12 3.36
CA LEU A 214 4.14 -30.96 4.81
C LEU A 214 2.79 -30.81 5.52
N ASP A 215 2.77 -31.30 6.76
CA ASP A 215 1.62 -31.17 7.66
C ASP A 215 1.55 -29.80 8.36
N SER A 216 2.64 -29.03 8.36
CA SER A 216 2.70 -27.71 9.02
C SER A 216 3.65 -26.74 8.31
N ASP A 217 3.25 -25.47 8.29
CA ASP A 217 4.11 -24.36 7.86
C ASP A 217 5.22 -24.09 8.90
N VAL A 218 6.37 -23.60 8.43
CA VAL A 218 7.41 -23.03 9.30
C VAL A 218 7.16 -21.53 9.44
N VAL A 219 7.13 -21.03 10.67
CA VAL A 219 6.86 -19.63 10.97
C VAL A 219 8.06 -19.02 11.68
N VAL A 220 8.43 -17.79 11.34
CA VAL A 220 9.42 -17.01 12.09
C VAL A 220 8.76 -15.76 12.65
N ASP A 221 8.72 -15.66 13.98
CA ASP A 221 8.14 -14.53 14.72
C ASP A 221 8.90 -13.24 14.43
N ALA A 222 8.32 -12.38 13.61
CA ALA A 222 8.92 -11.13 13.22
C ALA A 222 9.07 -10.16 14.40
N ALA A 223 8.39 -10.36 15.54
CA ALA A 223 8.60 -9.56 16.75
C ALA A 223 9.82 -9.97 17.58
N SER A 224 10.37 -11.16 17.37
CA SER A 224 11.57 -11.62 18.08
C SER A 224 12.80 -10.73 17.80
N GLN A 225 13.86 -10.80 18.62
CA GLN A 225 15.12 -10.06 18.44
C GLN A 225 16.32 -11.01 18.57
N GLY A 226 17.25 -10.96 17.62
CA GLY A 226 18.41 -11.83 17.57
C GLY A 226 18.06 -13.22 17.02
N ILE A 227 18.81 -14.24 17.45
CA ILE A 227 18.54 -15.64 17.08
C ILE A 227 17.23 -16.10 17.73
N VAL A 228 16.37 -16.74 16.95
CA VAL A 228 15.08 -17.28 17.42
C VAL A 228 15.18 -18.76 17.79
N ASP A 229 14.36 -19.20 18.74
CA ASP A 229 14.27 -20.62 19.13
C ASP A 229 13.32 -21.37 18.19
N LEU A 230 13.88 -22.09 17.21
CA LEU A 230 13.11 -22.85 16.22
C LEU A 230 12.38 -24.07 16.79
N ALA A 231 12.65 -24.46 18.04
CA ALA A 231 11.98 -25.58 18.70
C ALA A 231 10.69 -25.14 19.44
N ALA A 232 10.45 -23.84 19.57
CA ALA A 232 9.34 -23.30 20.36
C ALA A 232 8.40 -22.43 19.52
N ALA A 233 7.12 -22.44 19.87
CA ALA A 233 6.17 -21.47 19.32
C ALA A 233 6.56 -20.03 19.72
N PRO A 234 6.40 -19.04 18.84
CA PRO A 234 5.75 -19.14 17.52
C PRO A 234 6.70 -19.59 16.39
N ASN A 235 7.99 -19.74 16.64
CA ASN A 235 9.06 -19.98 15.66
C ASN A 235 9.21 -21.45 15.19
N HIS A 236 8.16 -22.25 15.31
CA HIS A 236 8.28 -23.71 15.24
C HIS A 236 8.67 -24.21 13.84
N ASP A 237 9.78 -24.94 13.74
CA ASP A 237 10.28 -25.62 12.53
C ASP A 237 10.43 -27.14 12.75
N PRO A 238 9.32 -27.90 12.75
CA PRO A 238 9.37 -29.33 13.06
C PRO A 238 10.06 -30.16 11.98
N ALA A 239 10.15 -29.64 10.76
CA ALA A 239 10.72 -30.33 9.62
C ALA A 239 12.21 -29.99 9.41
N GLY A 240 12.76 -29.04 10.18
CA GLY A 240 14.18 -28.70 10.17
C GLY A 240 14.63 -28.05 8.85
N TYR A 241 13.74 -27.29 8.20
CA TYR A 241 14.08 -26.53 7.00
C TYR A 241 15.03 -25.38 7.27
N LEU A 242 15.01 -24.86 8.49
CA LEU A 242 15.88 -23.83 8.98
C LEU A 242 16.89 -24.43 9.95
N PHE A 243 18.18 -24.23 9.69
CA PHE A 243 19.21 -24.55 10.69
C PHE A 243 19.34 -23.44 11.74
N ALA A 244 18.89 -22.22 11.40
CA ALA A 244 18.84 -21.05 12.26
C ALA A 244 17.91 -20.00 11.64
N ALA A 245 17.35 -19.12 12.47
CA ALA A 245 16.75 -17.87 11.99
C ALA A 245 17.09 -16.74 12.95
N ALA A 246 17.08 -15.51 12.43
CA ALA A 246 17.36 -14.32 13.22
C ALA A 246 16.51 -13.13 12.77
N VAL A 247 16.07 -12.32 13.72
CA VAL A 247 15.31 -11.10 13.45
C VAL A 247 16.08 -9.90 14.02
N ASN A 248 16.35 -8.91 13.19
CA ASN A 248 17.04 -7.69 13.59
C ASN A 248 16.23 -6.48 13.16
N ARG A 249 16.14 -5.48 14.03
CA ARG A 249 15.59 -4.17 13.73
C ARG A 249 16.59 -3.11 14.11
N ASP A 250 16.64 -2.05 13.30
CA ASP A 250 17.53 -0.93 13.55
C ASP A 250 16.92 0.38 13.02
N VAL A 251 17.40 1.50 13.54
CA VAL A 251 17.01 2.85 13.12
C VAL A 251 18.26 3.68 12.87
N GLN A 252 18.39 4.19 11.65
CA GLN A 252 19.35 5.25 11.37
C GLN A 252 18.71 6.58 11.76
N ALA A 253 18.91 6.97 13.02
CA ALA A 253 18.22 8.12 13.62
C ALA A 253 18.44 9.40 12.81
N GLU A 254 19.64 9.64 12.28
CA GLU A 254 20.02 10.84 11.53
C GLU A 254 19.11 11.09 10.31
N VAL A 255 18.61 10.01 9.70
CA VAL A 255 17.84 10.04 8.46
C VAL A 255 16.43 9.46 8.61
N GLY A 256 16.04 9.04 9.82
CA GLY A 256 14.70 8.50 10.10
C GLY A 256 14.38 7.21 9.35
N VAL A 257 15.41 6.42 8.99
CA VAL A 257 15.26 5.16 8.26
C VAL A 257 15.11 4.02 9.26
N ALA A 258 14.04 3.25 9.14
CA ALA A 258 13.78 2.03 9.89
C ALA A 258 14.11 0.80 9.05
N HIS A 259 14.81 -0.15 9.64
CA HIS A 259 15.12 -1.44 9.05
C HIS A 259 14.46 -2.56 9.85
N TRP A 260 13.87 -3.53 9.16
CA TRP A 260 13.40 -4.78 9.73
C TRP A 260 13.91 -5.92 8.86
N THR A 261 14.80 -6.73 9.41
CA THR A 261 15.51 -7.80 8.72
C THR A 261 15.19 -9.14 9.35
N VAL A 262 14.82 -10.11 8.51
CA VAL A 262 14.68 -11.52 8.89
C VAL A 262 15.69 -12.33 8.08
N SER A 263 16.59 -13.01 8.78
CA SER A 263 17.59 -13.90 8.20
C SER A 263 17.18 -15.35 8.43
N LEU A 264 17.13 -16.16 7.37
CA LEU A 264 16.67 -17.54 7.37
C LEU A 264 17.81 -18.45 6.91
N GLY A 265 18.41 -19.22 7.81
CA GLY A 265 19.48 -20.16 7.51
C GLY A 265 18.90 -21.43 6.91
N LEU A 266 19.08 -21.65 5.61
CA LEU A 266 18.41 -22.72 4.87
C LEU A 266 19.16 -24.06 5.01
N ASN A 267 18.46 -25.12 5.39
CA ASN A 267 19.02 -26.46 5.49
C ASN A 267 18.94 -27.20 4.14
N ASP A 268 20.03 -27.17 3.37
CA ASP A 268 20.14 -27.81 2.06
C ASP A 268 19.66 -29.27 2.04
N ALA A 269 19.97 -30.05 3.08
CA ALA A 269 19.61 -31.47 3.13
C ALA A 269 18.09 -31.68 3.28
N ALA A 270 17.44 -30.85 4.10
CA ALA A 270 15.99 -30.88 4.26
C ALA A 270 15.30 -30.42 2.96
N PHE A 271 15.75 -29.30 2.40
CA PHE A 271 15.23 -28.73 1.16
C PHE A 271 15.42 -29.63 -0.07
N ALA A 272 16.50 -30.41 -0.15
CA ALA A 272 16.74 -31.37 -1.25
C ALA A 272 15.68 -32.49 -1.33
N THR A 273 14.99 -32.75 -0.22
CA THR A 273 13.90 -33.73 -0.15
C THR A 273 12.52 -33.07 -0.08
N ALA A 274 12.49 -31.74 0.00
CA ALA A 274 11.25 -30.99 0.00
C ALA A 274 10.67 -30.95 -1.42
N GLY A 275 9.34 -30.89 -1.51
CA GLY A 275 8.70 -30.46 -2.74
C GLY A 275 8.96 -28.98 -3.01
N ARG A 276 8.01 -28.32 -3.67
CA ARG A 276 8.07 -26.88 -3.83
C ARG A 276 7.89 -26.18 -2.48
N CYS A 277 8.83 -25.33 -2.08
CA CYS A 277 8.74 -24.50 -0.89
C CYS A 277 8.66 -23.02 -1.26
N ARG A 278 7.80 -22.26 -0.58
CA ARG A 278 7.58 -20.84 -0.83
C ARG A 278 7.73 -20.04 0.45
N LEU A 279 8.42 -18.91 0.38
CA LEU A 279 8.47 -17.90 1.42
C LEU A 279 7.36 -16.88 1.17
N ILE A 280 6.43 -16.79 2.11
CA ILE A 280 5.23 -15.95 2.02
C ILE A 280 5.24 -14.92 3.15
N GLY A 281 4.79 -13.71 2.85
CA GLY A 281 4.57 -12.70 3.88
C GLY A 281 4.22 -11.35 3.29
N ARG A 282 4.00 -10.38 4.20
CA ARG A 282 3.50 -9.06 3.84
C ARG A 282 4.08 -8.00 4.78
N ALA A 283 4.26 -6.80 4.25
CA ALA A 283 4.67 -5.64 5.00
C ALA A 283 4.02 -4.36 4.47
N THR A 284 3.87 -3.37 5.33
CA THR A 284 3.49 -2.02 4.93
C THR A 284 4.06 -1.00 5.91
N ALA A 285 3.91 0.29 5.64
CA ALA A 285 4.28 1.32 6.59
C ALA A 285 3.43 2.57 6.42
N MET A 286 3.29 3.36 7.49
CA MET A 286 2.52 4.60 7.48
C MET A 286 2.89 5.51 8.64
N THR A 287 2.57 6.80 8.52
CA THR A 287 2.79 7.81 9.56
C THR A 287 1.74 7.78 10.67
N ARG A 288 0.51 7.33 10.36
CA ARG A 288 -0.56 7.13 11.34
C ARG A 288 -0.50 5.74 11.97
N GLU A 289 -1.07 5.60 13.14
CA GLU A 289 -1.24 4.29 13.78
C GLU A 289 -2.44 3.57 13.18
N LEU A 290 -2.27 2.28 12.86
CA LEU A 290 -3.37 1.40 12.48
C LEU A 290 -4.22 1.05 13.71
N ALA A 291 -5.48 0.70 13.47
CA ALA A 291 -6.32 0.15 14.52
C ALA A 291 -5.86 -1.27 14.86
N LEU A 292 -5.57 -1.53 16.14
CA LEU A 292 -5.31 -2.89 16.61
C LEU A 292 -6.65 -3.59 16.88
N THR A 293 -6.84 -4.75 16.24
CA THR A 293 -8.00 -5.64 16.42
C THR A 293 -7.54 -7.02 16.89
N ASP A 294 -8.49 -7.89 17.21
CA ASP A 294 -8.22 -9.32 17.48
C ASP A 294 -7.63 -10.06 16.27
N ALA A 295 -7.72 -9.50 15.06
CA ALA A 295 -7.14 -10.06 13.84
C ALA A 295 -5.75 -9.51 13.53
N GLY A 296 -5.34 -8.41 14.16
CA GLY A 296 -4.10 -7.70 13.85
C GLY A 296 -4.28 -6.20 13.70
N TRP A 297 -3.23 -5.53 13.22
CA TRP A 297 -3.24 -4.14 12.81
C TRP A 297 -3.98 -4.01 11.47
N GLU A 298 -5.23 -3.59 11.53
CA GLU A 298 -6.15 -3.51 10.40
C GLU A 298 -5.80 -2.32 9.50
N LEU A 299 -5.66 -2.56 8.19
CA LEU A 299 -5.54 -1.48 7.20
C LEU A 299 -6.78 -0.56 7.25
N PRO A 300 -6.63 0.74 6.91
CA PRO A 300 -7.74 1.68 7.01
C PRO A 300 -8.93 1.23 6.14
N SER A 301 -10.10 1.13 6.76
CA SER A 301 -11.35 0.86 6.04
C SER A 301 -11.69 2.01 5.08
N ALA A 302 -12.40 1.68 4.00
CA ALA A 302 -12.76 2.58 2.90
C ALA A 302 -11.56 3.25 2.22
N ALA A 303 -10.37 2.65 2.35
CA ALA A 303 -9.16 3.10 1.69
C ALA A 303 -8.53 1.99 0.85
N VAL A 304 -7.78 2.42 -0.17
CA VAL A 304 -6.92 1.55 -0.98
C VAL A 304 -5.48 1.83 -0.59
N TYR A 305 -4.82 0.81 -0.04
CA TYR A 305 -3.49 0.97 0.50
C TYR A 305 -2.50 -0.05 -0.08
N PRO A 306 -1.28 0.38 -0.44
CA PRO A 306 -0.24 -0.50 -0.92
C PRO A 306 0.35 -1.36 0.21
N VAL A 307 0.59 -2.62 -0.13
CA VAL A 307 1.19 -3.64 0.74
C VAL A 307 2.29 -4.30 -0.07
N MET A 308 3.51 -4.32 0.49
CA MET A 308 4.57 -5.15 -0.05
C MET A 308 4.23 -6.60 0.27
N VAL A 309 4.13 -7.43 -0.75
CA VAL A 309 3.85 -8.86 -0.60
C VAL A 309 5.00 -9.64 -1.22
N TRP A 310 5.33 -10.77 -0.62
CA TRP A 310 6.23 -11.73 -1.23
C TRP A 310 5.64 -13.13 -1.18
N ASP A 311 5.86 -13.84 -2.26
CA ASP A 311 5.47 -15.24 -2.43
C ASP A 311 6.50 -15.92 -3.34
N ILE A 312 7.66 -16.19 -2.76
CA ILE A 312 8.92 -16.50 -3.45
C ILE A 312 9.24 -17.98 -3.34
N ASP A 313 9.54 -18.64 -4.45
CA ASP A 313 10.00 -20.03 -4.46
C ASP A 313 11.40 -20.13 -3.83
N LEU A 314 11.51 -20.82 -2.70
CA LEU A 314 12.78 -21.20 -2.10
C LEU A 314 13.38 -22.43 -2.80
N THR A 315 12.51 -23.38 -3.14
CA THR A 315 12.83 -24.61 -3.88
C THR A 315 11.73 -24.98 -4.87
N ASP A 316 12.10 -25.76 -5.88
CA ASP A 316 11.20 -26.47 -6.78
C ASP A 316 11.69 -27.92 -7.02
N ALA A 317 11.08 -28.63 -7.98
CA ALA A 317 11.44 -30.00 -8.32
C ALA A 317 12.89 -30.16 -8.85
N SER A 318 13.54 -29.07 -9.28
CA SER A 318 14.94 -29.06 -9.72
C SER A 318 15.92 -28.72 -8.59
N GLY A 319 15.41 -28.41 -7.40
CA GLY A 319 16.18 -28.04 -6.23
C GLY A 319 15.98 -26.58 -5.86
N ARG A 320 17.06 -25.91 -5.44
CA ARG A 320 17.00 -24.54 -4.92
C ARG A 320 16.71 -23.52 -6.01
N ARG A 321 15.83 -22.54 -5.71
CA ARG A 321 15.45 -21.46 -6.63
C ARG A 321 15.67 -20.05 -6.09
N CYS A 322 15.80 -19.87 -4.78
CA CYS A 322 15.94 -18.54 -4.20
C CYS A 322 17.22 -17.85 -4.71
N ASP A 323 17.04 -16.70 -5.36
CA ASP A 323 18.09 -15.87 -5.93
C ASP A 323 18.07 -14.46 -5.33
N VAL A 324 17.77 -13.44 -6.13
CA VAL A 324 17.78 -12.03 -5.76
C VAL A 324 16.43 -11.44 -6.15
N HIS A 325 15.61 -11.11 -5.15
CA HIS A 325 14.26 -10.61 -5.34
C HIS A 325 14.16 -9.15 -4.92
N GLU A 326 13.90 -8.29 -5.90
CA GLU A 326 13.62 -6.86 -5.69
C GLU A 326 12.13 -6.63 -5.73
N LEU A 327 11.68 -5.62 -4.97
CA LEU A 327 10.30 -5.18 -5.02
C LEU A 327 9.93 -4.76 -6.45
N ASN A 328 8.90 -5.42 -7.00
CA ASN A 328 8.44 -5.31 -8.39
C ASN A 328 9.44 -5.80 -9.45
N GLY A 329 10.41 -6.64 -9.09
CA GLY A 329 11.36 -7.25 -10.04
C GLY A 329 10.76 -8.35 -10.92
N GLY A 330 9.48 -8.68 -10.75
CA GLY A 330 8.81 -9.76 -11.49
C GLY A 330 9.14 -11.17 -11.02
N ASN A 331 9.75 -11.30 -9.83
CA ASN A 331 10.19 -12.58 -9.26
C ASN A 331 9.59 -12.86 -7.88
N GLY A 332 8.33 -12.50 -7.68
CA GLY A 332 7.55 -12.89 -6.49
C GLY A 332 7.64 -11.91 -5.32
N MET A 333 8.34 -10.77 -5.45
CA MET A 333 8.21 -9.64 -4.54
C MET A 333 7.54 -8.48 -5.28
N GLU A 334 6.40 -8.02 -4.80
CA GLU A 334 5.59 -7.00 -5.50
C GLU A 334 4.84 -6.09 -4.53
N ILE A 335 4.33 -4.99 -5.06
CA ILE A 335 3.34 -4.16 -4.39
C ILE A 335 1.96 -4.66 -4.82
N ALA A 336 1.19 -5.16 -3.86
CA ALA A 336 -0.23 -5.39 -4.03
C ALA A 336 -1.03 -4.24 -3.40
N TYR A 337 -2.16 -3.88 -4.00
CA TYR A 337 -3.12 -3.00 -3.36
C TYR A 337 -4.15 -3.81 -2.59
N SER A 338 -4.37 -3.42 -1.34
CA SER A 338 -5.37 -4.01 -0.47
C SER A 338 -6.23 -2.91 0.13
N GLY A 339 -7.49 -3.23 0.36
CA GLY A 339 -8.46 -2.35 1.01
C GLY A 339 -9.70 -3.12 1.38
N SER A 340 -10.52 -2.54 2.26
CA SER A 340 -11.84 -3.05 2.57
C SER A 340 -12.84 -1.90 2.45
N VAL A 341 -13.99 -2.14 1.83
CA VAL A 341 -15.11 -1.21 1.92
C VAL A 341 -15.91 -1.61 3.15
N GLY A 342 -15.88 -0.79 4.20
CA GLY A 342 -16.64 -1.06 5.41
C GLY A 342 -18.13 -1.22 5.09
N GLY A 343 -18.83 -2.08 5.84
CA GLY A 343 -20.29 -2.16 5.77
C GLY A 343 -20.90 -3.21 4.84
N GLY A 344 -20.14 -4.21 4.37
CA GLY A 344 -20.70 -5.36 3.65
C GLY A 344 -21.29 -5.05 2.27
N ALA A 345 -21.05 -3.84 1.74
CA ALA A 345 -21.31 -3.55 0.35
C ALA A 345 -20.50 -4.53 -0.52
N PRO A 346 -21.11 -5.21 -1.50
CA PRO A 346 -20.37 -6.05 -2.42
C PRO A 346 -19.34 -5.17 -3.11
N ASN A 347 -18.06 -5.42 -2.86
CA ASN A 347 -17.04 -4.82 -3.70
C ASN A 347 -17.15 -5.47 -5.09
N LEU A 348 -16.92 -4.70 -6.13
CA LEU A 348 -16.72 -5.24 -7.48
C LEU A 348 -15.23 -5.51 -7.74
N PHE A 349 -14.42 -5.61 -6.68
CA PHE A 349 -12.98 -5.85 -6.74
C PHE A 349 -12.62 -7.27 -6.34
N ALA A 350 -11.47 -7.73 -6.79
CA ALA A 350 -10.85 -9.00 -6.39
C ALA A 350 -10.35 -9.00 -4.93
N TRP A 351 -10.76 -8.05 -4.09
CA TRP A 351 -10.26 -7.93 -2.71
C TRP A 351 -11.17 -8.72 -1.79
N GLY A 352 -10.58 -9.50 -0.89
CA GLY A 352 -11.36 -10.32 0.03
C GLY A 352 -12.34 -9.46 0.86
N PRO A 353 -13.49 -10.00 1.26
CA PRO A 353 -14.46 -9.28 2.10
C PRO A 353 -13.92 -8.99 3.51
N ALA A 354 -12.82 -9.64 3.91
CA ALA A 354 -12.19 -9.44 5.20
C ALA A 354 -11.13 -8.33 5.13
N PRO A 355 -11.05 -7.45 6.14
CA PRO A 355 -9.98 -6.49 6.24
C PRO A 355 -8.62 -7.21 6.31
N LEU A 356 -7.63 -6.61 5.67
CA LEU A 356 -6.25 -7.07 5.79
C LEU A 356 -5.68 -6.55 7.11
N CYS A 357 -5.26 -7.49 7.95
CA CYS A 357 -4.55 -7.18 9.19
C CYS A 357 -3.10 -7.67 9.10
N LEU A 358 -2.17 -6.86 9.63
CA LEU A 358 -0.77 -7.24 9.83
C LEU A 358 -0.51 -7.59 11.30
N ARG A 359 0.39 -8.54 11.55
CA ARG A 359 0.60 -9.09 12.90
C ARG A 359 1.38 -8.15 13.82
N HIS A 360 2.43 -7.52 13.32
CA HIS A 360 3.36 -6.73 14.14
C HIS A 360 3.43 -5.28 13.69
N ARG A 361 3.70 -4.40 14.64
CA ARG A 361 4.06 -3.00 14.43
C ARG A 361 5.42 -2.73 15.06
N TYR A 362 6.30 -2.10 14.32
CA TYR A 362 7.54 -1.50 14.80
C TYR A 362 7.44 0.03 14.76
N ALA A 363 7.69 0.66 15.90
CA ALA A 363 7.77 2.12 16.05
C ALA A 363 9.24 2.54 16.20
N PRO A 364 9.90 3.03 15.12
CA PRO A 364 11.33 3.36 15.11
C PRO A 364 11.70 4.43 16.15
N ALA A 365 10.80 5.40 16.40
CA ALA A 365 11.04 6.46 17.37
C ALA A 365 11.27 5.95 18.81
N THR A 366 10.65 4.83 19.18
CA THR A 366 10.73 4.22 20.52
C THR A 366 11.45 2.88 20.52
N SER A 367 11.81 2.36 19.34
CA SER A 367 12.24 0.97 19.13
C SER A 367 11.26 -0.08 19.67
N GLU A 368 9.98 0.30 19.86
CA GLU A 368 8.95 -0.58 20.39
C GLU A 368 8.43 -1.50 19.28
N VAL A 369 8.24 -2.77 19.63
CA VAL A 369 7.49 -3.72 18.81
C VAL A 369 6.23 -4.15 19.55
N VAL A 370 5.09 -4.03 18.89
CA VAL A 370 3.80 -4.46 19.42
C VAL A 370 3.19 -5.49 18.47
N SER A 371 2.94 -6.68 19.00
CA SER A 371 2.29 -7.78 18.30
C SER A 371 0.80 -7.79 18.65
N ALA A 372 -0.04 -8.09 17.67
CA ALA A 372 -1.38 -8.56 17.95
C ALA A 372 -1.33 -9.90 18.68
N LEU A 373 -2.33 -10.17 19.52
CA LEU A 373 -2.40 -11.44 20.24
C LEU A 373 -2.42 -12.59 19.23
N ALA A 374 -1.57 -13.59 19.48
CA ALA A 374 -1.57 -14.82 18.69
C ALA A 374 -2.95 -15.48 18.86
N ARG A 375 -3.61 -15.79 17.73
CA ARG A 375 -4.85 -16.57 17.73
C ARG A 375 -4.58 -18.05 17.95
#